data_AF-A0A1M5WXU7-F1
#
_entry.id   AF-A0A1M5WXU7-F1
#
_cell.length_a   1.000
_cell.length_b   1.000
_cell.length_c   1.000
_cell.angle_alpha   90.00
_cell.angle_beta   90.00
_cell.angle_gamma   90.00
#
_symmetry.space_group_name_H-M   'P 1'
#
loop_
_entity.id
_entity.type
_entity.pdbx_description
1 polymer ?
#
loop_
_entity_poly.entity_id
_entity_poly.type
_entity_poly.pdbx_seq_one_letter_code
_entity_poly.pdbx_strand_id
1 'polypeptide(L)'
;MPLRYKIPAVLFLGGMTFIGFHSCSTYLYELIYGMQTFQPVIQFSKGYISVGGLGLSCFSFFMLILFAEKVSPKMLFFSVQVAFYGLLIALISPYLMMFWVDHFVEENHYIYCEAISDHEGKYWTTVYTKTTDICQIETAKMKNKG
;
A
#
# COMPACT_ATOMS: atom_id res chain seq x y z
N MET A 1 21.09 -11.52 20.43
CA MET A 1 21.43 -11.78 19.00
C MET A 1 22.88 -11.36 18.79
N PRO A 2 23.74 -12.16 18.12
CA PRO A 2 25.12 -11.75 17.86
C PRO A 2 25.15 -10.45 17.05
N LEU A 3 26.04 -9.51 17.38
CA LEU A 3 26.13 -8.18 16.77
C LEU A 3 26.19 -8.23 15.23
N ARG A 4 26.82 -9.26 14.68
CA ARG A 4 26.96 -9.51 13.22
C ARG A 4 25.64 -9.64 12.47
N TYR A 5 24.58 -10.15 13.13
CA TYR A 5 23.25 -10.31 12.50
C TYR A 5 22.30 -9.15 12.81
N LYS A 6 22.64 -8.32 13.80
CA LYS A 6 21.82 -7.15 14.21
C LYS A 6 21.81 -6.08 13.12
N ILE A 7 22.97 -5.73 12.58
CA ILE A 7 23.12 -4.70 11.54
C ILE A 7 22.32 -5.01 10.26
N PRO A 8 22.48 -6.18 9.60
CA PRO A 8 21.73 -6.49 8.39
C PRO A 8 20.21 -6.56 8.65
N ALA A 9 19.79 -7.07 9.81
CA ALA A 9 18.37 -7.13 10.16
C ALA A 9 17.77 -5.73 10.38
N VAL A 10 18.51 -4.82 11.02
CA VAL A 10 18.10 -3.42 11.20
C VAL A 10 17.98 -2.71 9.85
N LEU A 11 18.96 -2.87 8.96
CA LEU A 11 18.91 -2.28 7.62
C LEU A 11 17.74 -2.81 6.79
N PHE A 12 17.55 -4.13 6.80
CA PHE A 12 16.47 -4.77 6.06
C PHE A 12 15.09 -4.35 6.59
N LEU A 13 14.82 -4.51 7.88
CA LEU A 13 13.51 -4.18 8.45
C LEU A 13 13.24 -2.67 8.47
N GLY A 14 14.26 -1.86 8.72
CA GLY A 14 14.17 -0.41 8.64
C GLY A 14 13.88 0.07 7.21
N GLY A 15 14.58 -0.50 6.22
CA GLY A 15 14.34 -0.23 4.81
C GLY A 15 12.92 -0.63 4.37
N MET A 16 12.48 -1.84 4.72
CA MET A 16 11.12 -2.32 4.44
C MET A 16 10.05 -1.45 5.10
N THR A 17 10.29 -0.98 6.32
CA THR A 17 9.40 -0.03 7.01
C THR A 17 9.32 1.30 6.26
N PHE A 18 10.47 1.86 5.91
CA PHE A 18 10.54 3.15 5.23
C PHE A 18 9.85 3.10 3.86
N ILE A 19 10.18 2.10 3.04
CA ILE A 19 9.52 1.86 1.75
C ILE A 19 8.02 1.66 1.97
N GLY A 20 7.64 0.85 2.96
CA GLY A 20 6.25 0.55 3.25
C GLY A 20 5.41 1.80 3.53
N PHE A 21 5.88 2.64 4.43
CA PHE A 21 5.19 3.88 4.79
C PHE A 21 5.26 4.94 3.71
N HIS A 22 6.40 5.09 3.04
CA HIS A 22 6.55 6.07 1.97
C HIS A 22 5.62 5.74 0.80
N SER A 23 5.66 4.50 0.30
CA SER A 23 4.83 4.07 -0.83
C SER A 23 3.33 4.16 -0.50
N CYS A 24 2.90 3.69 0.67
CA CYS A 24 1.51 3.79 1.08
C CYS A 24 1.03 5.24 1.19
N SER A 25 1.84 6.13 1.79
CA SER A 25 1.46 7.53 1.99
C SER A 25 1.37 8.31 0.67
N THR A 26 2.36 8.14 -0.21
CA THR A 26 2.34 8.75 -1.55
C THR A 26 1.11 8.28 -2.31
N TYR A 27 0.84 6.97 -2.27
CA TYR A 27 -0.29 6.38 -2.99
C TYR A 27 -1.66 6.87 -2.48
N LEU A 28 -1.83 6.89 -1.15
CA LEU A 28 -3.05 7.44 -0.54
C LEU A 28 -3.24 8.92 -0.87
N TYR A 29 -2.17 9.70 -0.86
CA TYR A 29 -2.23 11.10 -1.23
C TYR A 29 -2.69 11.29 -2.68
N GLU A 30 -2.09 10.57 -3.63
CA GLU A 30 -2.46 10.64 -5.05
C GLU A 30 -3.92 10.20 -5.28
N LEU A 31 -4.36 9.13 -4.62
CA LEU A 31 -5.73 8.65 -4.71
C LEU A 31 -6.73 9.70 -4.17
N ILE A 32 -6.51 10.19 -2.95
CA ILE A 32 -7.40 11.18 -2.32
C ILE A 32 -7.41 12.48 -3.13
N TYR A 33 -6.24 12.96 -3.55
CA TYR A 33 -6.13 14.15 -4.38
C TYR A 33 -6.85 13.97 -5.72
N GLY A 34 -6.70 12.80 -6.35
CA GLY A 34 -7.37 12.43 -7.59
C GLY A 34 -8.89 12.48 -7.47
N MET A 35 -9.42 11.92 -6.38
CA MET A 35 -10.85 11.92 -6.08
C MET A 35 -11.37 13.32 -5.76
N GLN A 36 -10.68 14.10 -4.93
CA GLN A 36 -11.08 15.46 -4.57
C GLN A 36 -11.07 16.43 -5.74
N THR A 37 -10.12 16.26 -6.67
CA THR A 37 -9.99 17.13 -7.85
C THR A 37 -10.71 16.57 -9.08
N PHE A 38 -11.44 15.45 -8.94
CA PHE A 38 -12.16 14.77 -10.02
C PHE A 38 -11.29 14.54 -11.26
N GLN A 39 -10.05 14.08 -11.05
CA GLN A 39 -9.10 13.78 -12.12
C GLN A 39 -9.73 12.84 -13.15
N PRO A 40 -9.37 12.97 -14.45
CA PRO A 40 -9.94 12.14 -15.50
C PRO A 40 -9.62 10.64 -15.34
N VAL A 41 -8.60 10.31 -14.53
CA VAL A 41 -8.14 8.96 -14.22
C VAL A 41 -8.01 8.81 -12.71
N ILE A 42 -8.57 7.74 -12.16
CA ILE A 42 -8.43 7.33 -10.77
C ILE A 42 -7.78 5.94 -10.78
N GLN A 43 -6.62 5.83 -10.15
CA GLN A 43 -5.91 4.57 -10.02
C GLN A 43 -6.04 4.09 -8.58
N PHE A 44 -6.53 2.87 -8.38
CA PHE A 44 -6.62 2.19 -7.10
C PHE A 44 -5.76 0.91 -7.08
N SER A 45 -4.99 0.67 -6.03
CA SER A 45 -4.04 -0.43 -5.95
C SER A 45 -4.05 -0.99 -4.55
N LYS A 46 -4.52 -2.23 -4.44
CA LYS A 46 -4.59 -2.94 -3.17
C LYS A 46 -3.18 -3.13 -2.58
N GLY A 47 -2.21 -3.38 -3.45
CA GLY A 47 -0.83 -3.67 -3.04
C GLY A 47 -0.17 -2.53 -2.28
N TYR A 48 -0.25 -1.30 -2.80
CA TYR A 48 0.35 -0.14 -2.12
C TYR A 48 -0.30 0.12 -0.75
N ILE A 49 -1.60 -0.13 -0.62
CA ILE A 49 -2.31 -0.04 0.66
C ILE A 49 -1.88 -1.15 1.64
N SER A 50 -1.79 -2.40 1.16
CA SER A 50 -1.33 -3.55 1.97
C SER A 50 0.10 -3.35 2.49
N VAL A 51 0.96 -2.79 1.65
CA VAL A 51 2.38 -2.52 1.96
C VAL A 51 2.53 -1.56 3.15
N GLY A 52 1.58 -0.64 3.37
CA GLY A 52 1.55 0.19 4.57
C GLY A 52 1.36 -0.61 5.86
N GLY A 53 0.43 -1.57 5.87
CA GLY A 53 0.22 -2.47 7.01
C GLY A 53 1.42 -3.39 7.27
N LEU A 54 2.03 -3.92 6.20
CA LEU A 54 3.28 -4.68 6.29
C LEU A 54 4.41 -3.83 6.85
N GLY A 55 4.49 -2.55 6.46
CA GLY A 55 5.42 -1.57 7.00
C GLY A 55 5.29 -1.41 8.52
N LEU A 56 4.05 -1.42 9.05
CA LEU A 56 3.80 -1.36 10.49
C LEU A 56 4.28 -2.63 11.22
N SER A 57 4.09 -3.80 10.61
CA SER A 57 4.62 -5.06 11.16
C SER A 57 6.14 -5.08 11.16
N CYS A 58 6.78 -4.66 10.06
CA CYS A 58 8.23 -4.51 9.97
C CYS A 58 8.78 -3.51 10.98
N PHE A 59 8.08 -2.39 11.20
CA PHE A 59 8.46 -1.38 12.18
C PHE A 59 8.51 -1.96 13.59
N SER A 60 7.53 -2.80 13.95
CA SER A 60 7.52 -3.45 15.26
C SER A 60 8.73 -4.36 15.48
N PHE A 61 9.07 -5.20 14.49
CA PHE A 61 10.26 -6.04 14.57
C PHE A 61 11.56 -5.23 14.53
N PHE A 62 11.60 -4.17 13.74
CA PHE A 62 12.72 -3.23 13.71
C PHE A 62 13.01 -2.65 15.11
N MET A 63 11.97 -2.20 15.82
CA MET A 63 12.09 -1.70 17.18
C MET A 63 12.56 -2.78 18.16
N LEU A 64 12.05 -4.02 18.05
CA LEU A 64 12.52 -5.13 18.88
C LEU A 64 14.00 -5.44 18.67
N ILE A 65 14.50 -5.40 17.43
CA ILE A 65 15.91 -5.68 17.14
C ILE A 65 16.81 -4.54 17.62
N LEU A 66 16.38 -3.27 17.44
CA LEU A 66 17.12 -2.13 17.95
C LEU A 66 17.32 -2.21 19.46
N PHE A 67 16.26 -2.53 20.19
CA PHE A 67 16.25 -2.54 21.65
C PHE A 67 16.45 -3.92 22.27
N ALA A 68 16.87 -4.95 21.51
CA ALA A 68 16.91 -6.35 21.91
C ALA A 68 17.57 -6.64 23.27
N GLU A 69 18.56 -5.84 23.68
CA GLU A 69 19.28 -5.98 24.96
C GLU A 69 18.53 -5.40 26.18
N LYS A 70 17.50 -4.57 25.93
CA LYS A 70 16.74 -3.83 26.95
C LYS A 70 15.23 -4.10 26.87
N VAL A 71 14.81 -5.15 26.16
CA VAL A 71 13.37 -5.47 25.99
C VAL A 71 12.82 -6.11 27.26
N SER A 72 11.85 -5.44 27.88
CA SER A 72 11.04 -6.07 28.93
C SER A 72 10.02 -7.06 28.32
N PRO A 73 9.57 -8.08 29.06
CA PRO A 73 8.52 -9.00 28.56
C PRO A 73 7.24 -8.28 28.10
N LYS A 74 6.90 -7.15 28.74
CA LYS A 74 5.76 -6.32 28.35
C LYS A 74 5.96 -5.67 26.97
N MET A 75 7.16 -5.14 26.70
CA MET A 75 7.49 -4.58 25.39
C MET A 75 7.48 -5.66 24.30
N LEU A 76 7.99 -6.85 24.60
CA LEU A 76 7.92 -7.98 23.67
C LEU A 76 6.48 -8.30 23.27
N PHE A 77 5.60 -8.44 24.26
CA PHE A 77 4.18 -8.71 24.04
C PHE A 77 3.49 -7.61 23.23
N PHE A 78 3.73 -6.34 23.60
CA PHE A 78 3.20 -5.19 22.87
C PHE A 78 3.66 -5.18 21.40
N SER A 79 4.95 -5.41 21.14
CA SER A 79 5.48 -5.47 19.78
C SER A 79 4.88 -6.61 18.96
N VAL A 80 4.68 -7.80 19.56
CA VAL A 80 3.98 -8.89 18.87
C VAL A 80 2.55 -8.51 18.52
N GLN A 81 1.83 -7.82 19.41
CA GLN A 81 0.49 -7.31 19.11
C GLN A 81 0.51 -6.30 17.97
N VAL A 82 1.42 -5.31 17.98
CA VAL A 82 1.55 -4.33 16.89
C VAL A 82 1.89 -5.03 15.58
N ALA A 83 2.77 -6.03 15.60
CA ALA A 83 3.11 -6.80 14.41
C ALA A 83 1.89 -7.55 13.86
N PHE A 84 1.10 -8.18 14.73
CA PHE A 84 -0.13 -8.86 14.36
C PHE A 84 -1.19 -7.91 13.81
N TYR A 85 -1.43 -6.77 14.47
CA TYR A 85 -2.37 -5.76 13.98
C TYR A 85 -1.91 -5.13 12.66
N GLY A 86 -0.61 -4.92 12.46
CA GLY A 86 -0.07 -4.48 11.16
C GLY A 86 -0.39 -5.47 10.04
N LEU A 87 -0.30 -6.77 10.30
CA LEU A 87 -0.67 -7.80 9.34
C LEU A 87 -2.18 -7.81 9.08
N LEU A 88 -3.01 -7.64 10.12
CA LEU A 88 -4.45 -7.51 9.95
C LEU A 88 -4.81 -6.26 9.13
N ILE A 89 -4.16 -5.12 9.39
CA ILE A 89 -4.34 -3.90 8.60
C ILE A 89 -3.95 -4.15 7.15
N ALA A 90 -2.81 -4.80 6.90
CA ALA A 90 -2.36 -5.13 5.54
C ALA A 90 -3.37 -6.00 4.76
N LEU A 91 -4.16 -6.82 5.47
CA LEU A 91 -5.19 -7.66 4.87
C LEU A 91 -6.52 -6.93 4.72
N ILE A 92 -6.93 -6.13 5.70
CA ILE A 92 -8.28 -5.55 5.78
C ILE A 92 -8.36 -4.19 5.08
N SER A 93 -7.36 -3.32 5.27
CA SER A 93 -7.41 -1.94 4.77
C SER A 93 -7.55 -1.82 3.25
N PRO A 94 -7.00 -2.71 2.39
CA PRO A 94 -7.22 -2.62 0.95
C PRO A 94 -8.69 -2.80 0.57
N TYR A 95 -9.43 -3.64 1.29
CA TYR A 95 -10.85 -3.87 1.00
C TYR A 95 -11.72 -2.72 1.49
N LEU A 96 -11.39 -2.14 2.65
CA LEU A 96 -12.07 -0.93 3.12
C LEU A 96 -11.86 0.24 2.16
N MET A 97 -10.63 0.41 1.66
CA MET A 97 -10.32 1.45 0.69
C MET A 97 -11.00 1.19 -0.66
N MET A 98 -11.01 -0.07 -1.12
CA MET A 98 -11.72 -0.46 -2.35
C MET A 98 -13.21 -0.11 -2.27
N PHE A 99 -13.87 -0.45 -1.16
CA PHE A 99 -15.28 -0.09 -0.95
C PHE A 99 -15.51 1.42 -1.06
N TRP A 100 -14.61 2.23 -0.50
CA TRP A 100 -14.71 3.69 -0.59
C TRP A 100 -14.48 4.22 -2.01
N VAL A 101 -13.49 3.67 -2.72
CA VAL A 101 -13.21 4.04 -4.11
C VAL A 101 -14.35 3.64 -5.04
N ASP A 102 -14.88 2.42 -4.90
CA ASP A 102 -15.97 1.91 -5.73
C ASP A 102 -17.21 2.79 -5.58
N HIS A 103 -17.54 3.19 -4.35
CA HIS A 103 -18.65 4.12 -4.09
C HIS A 103 -18.44 5.47 -4.78
N PHE A 104 -17.25 6.05 -4.69
CA PHE A 104 -16.94 7.31 -5.38
C PHE A 104 -17.02 7.19 -6.90
N VAL A 105 -16.49 6.09 -7.47
CA VAL A 105 -16.49 5.83 -8.91
C VAL A 105 -17.92 5.72 -9.43
N GLU A 106 -18.80 5.03 -8.70
CA GLU A 106 -20.21 4.86 -9.03
C GLU A 106 -20.96 6.19 -8.98
N GLU A 107 -20.83 6.94 -7.88
CA GLU A 107 -21.48 8.24 -7.70
C GLU A 107 -21.05 9.28 -8.74
N ASN A 108 -19.83 9.18 -9.25
CA ASN A 108 -19.25 10.14 -10.19
C ASN A 108 -19.16 9.62 -11.64
N HIS A 109 -19.83 8.50 -11.93
CA HIS A 109 -19.95 7.90 -13.27
C HIS A 109 -18.61 7.63 -13.97
N TYR A 110 -17.60 7.21 -13.21
CA TYR A 110 -16.36 6.71 -13.80
C TYR A 110 -16.58 5.31 -14.37
N ILE A 111 -15.90 5.02 -15.47
CA ILE A 111 -15.91 3.72 -16.13
C ILE A 111 -14.64 2.94 -15.77
N TYR A 112 -14.78 1.62 -15.68
CA TYR A 112 -13.65 0.73 -15.50
C TYR A 112 -12.84 0.58 -16.79
N CYS A 113 -11.52 0.79 -16.73
CA CYS A 113 -10.62 0.68 -17.88
C CYS A 113 -9.76 -0.58 -17.77
N GLU A 114 -10.27 -1.69 -18.30
CA GLU A 114 -9.63 -3.02 -18.24
C GLU A 114 -8.26 -3.04 -18.92
N ALA A 115 -8.10 -2.33 -20.04
CA ALA A 115 -6.92 -2.41 -20.90
C ALA A 115 -5.60 -1.92 -20.25
N ILE A 116 -5.67 -1.13 -19.18
CA ILE A 116 -4.51 -0.63 -18.41
C ILE A 116 -4.56 -1.06 -16.95
N SER A 117 -5.58 -1.81 -16.56
CA SER A 117 -5.68 -2.38 -15.22
C SER A 117 -4.88 -3.67 -15.18
N ASP A 118 -4.19 -3.90 -14.07
CA ASP A 118 -3.42 -5.13 -13.86
C ASP A 118 -4.20 -6.10 -12.98
N HIS A 119 -4.36 -7.31 -13.50
CA HIS A 119 -5.05 -8.42 -12.87
C HIS A 119 -4.13 -9.59 -12.51
N GLU A 120 -2.82 -9.52 -12.80
CA GLU A 120 -1.91 -10.62 -12.51
C GLU A 120 -1.56 -10.67 -11.00
N GLY A 121 -2.09 -11.68 -10.31
CA GLY A 121 -1.71 -12.03 -8.94
C GLY A 121 -2.45 -11.26 -7.83
N LYS A 122 -1.83 -11.17 -6.64
CA LYS A 122 -2.43 -10.68 -5.38
C LYS A 122 -2.42 -9.14 -5.24
N TYR A 123 -1.91 -8.42 -6.24
CA TYR A 123 -1.65 -6.98 -6.23
C TYR A 123 -2.40 -6.27 -7.37
N TRP A 124 -3.73 -6.27 -7.29
CA TRP A 124 -4.58 -5.62 -8.30
C TRP A 124 -4.40 -4.12 -8.30
N THR A 125 -4.10 -3.59 -9.48
CA THR A 125 -4.21 -2.16 -9.78
C THR A 125 -5.38 -1.97 -10.73
N THR A 126 -6.41 -1.29 -10.24
CA THR A 126 -7.66 -1.01 -10.93
C THR A 126 -7.65 0.45 -11.38
N VAL A 127 -7.89 0.69 -12.66
CA VAL A 127 -7.91 2.04 -13.22
C VAL A 127 -9.33 2.37 -13.69
N TYR A 128 -9.82 3.52 -13.22
CA TYR A 128 -11.12 4.07 -13.57
C TYR A 128 -10.93 5.38 -14.33
N THR A 129 -11.71 5.62 -15.38
CA THR A 129 -11.61 6.83 -16.20
C THR A 129 -12.97 7.50 -16.36
N LYS A 130 -13.01 8.82 -16.59
CA LYS A 130 -14.31 9.51 -16.80
C LYS A 130 -15.03 9.12 -18.09
N THR A 131 -14.27 8.77 -19.14
CA THR A 131 -14.83 8.41 -20.45
C THR A 131 -14.04 7.28 -21.09
N THR A 132 -14.65 6.65 -22.10
CA THR A 132 -14.03 5.64 -22.97
C THR A 132 -12.84 6.20 -23.74
N ASP A 133 -12.93 7.46 -24.17
CA ASP A 133 -11.87 8.10 -24.94
C ASP A 133 -10.61 8.28 -24.10
N ILE A 134 -10.75 8.67 -22.83
CA ILE A 134 -9.62 8.77 -21.90
C ILE A 134 -8.96 7.40 -21.70
N CYS A 135 -9.76 6.34 -21.53
CA CYS A 135 -9.27 4.97 -21.40
C CYS A 135 -8.44 4.56 -22.64
N GLN A 136 -8.90 4.87 -23.85
CA GLN A 136 -8.17 4.57 -25.09
C GLN A 136 -6.86 5.37 -25.19
N ILE A 137 -6.88 6.66 -24.86
CA ILE A 137 -5.69 7.52 -24.85
C ILE A 137 -4.63 7.00 -23.88
N GLU A 138 -5.03 6.66 -22.64
CA GLU A 138 -4.10 6.13 -21.64
C GLU A 138 -3.58 4.74 -22.01
N THR A 139 -4.42 3.90 -22.62
CA THR A 139 -3.99 2.59 -23.16
C THR A 139 -2.92 2.75 -24.23
N ALA A 140 -3.09 3.70 -25.16
CA ALA A 140 -2.10 3.97 -26.20
C ALA A 140 -0.78 4.49 -25.60
N LYS A 141 -0.84 5.34 -24.57
CA LYS A 141 0.35 5.82 -23.84
C LYS A 141 1.12 4.68 -23.16
N MET A 142 0.42 3.75 -22.50
CA MET A 142 1.04 2.59 -21.84
C MET A 142 1.75 1.70 -22.86
N LYS A 143 1.12 1.42 -24.02
CA LYS A 143 1.70 0.59 -25.08
C LYS A 143 2.96 1.18 -25.72
N ASN A 144 3.09 2.51 -25.77
CA ASN A 144 4.27 3.18 -26.29
C ASN A 144 5.43 3.28 -25.27
N LYS A 145 5.19 2.95 -24.01
CA LYS A 145 6.19 2.95 -22.93
C LYS A 145 6.81 1.58 -22.66
N GLY A 146 6.17 0.50 -23.13
CA GLY A 146 6.68 -0.87 -23.07
C GLY A 146 7.46 -1.24 -24.32
#